data_AF-A0AA88A4E4-F1
#
_entry.id   AF-A0AA88A4E4-F1
#
_cell.length_a   1.000
_cell.length_b   1.000
_cell.length_c   1.000
_cell.angle_alpha   90.00
_cell.angle_beta   90.00
_cell.angle_gamma   90.00
#
_symmetry.space_group_name_H-M   'P 1'
#
loop_
_entity.id
_entity.type
_entity.pdbx_description
1 polymer ?
#
loop_
_entity_poly.entity_id
_entity_poly.type
_entity_poly.pdbx_seq_one_letter_code
_entity_poly.pdbx_strand_id
1 'polypeptide(L)'
;MKAPEFEGPTDPIAADNWLIDIQVILDFMRLTEQEKVLCASFALKKDARHWWRTVQMRRDVTTMSWQDFVSEFRTMYFNREILAAQQDEFTSLRQGTMTVMEAINKFEQLARLCPELVPGETEKVRLMMKMFRSDIAKQVSAGDSPPTRVSDCISRAIRAEYWINRDKEERAQFFKAKKEEKAMGKQTQPRQNFEMNQKGQPRNFAQGSKQFGRNKRKETLLARVSQETTLRKRLLVEMRAIVIATQCVPSAGENTREYAGWDQMLVTSVVKKAILQRTAL
;
A
#
# COMPACT_ATOMS: atom_id res chain seq x y z
N MET A 1 -14.25 0.02 9.04
CA MET A 1 -12.89 -0.45 8.71
C MET A 1 -12.99 -1.95 8.58
N LYS A 2 -12.81 -2.53 7.40
CA LYS A 2 -12.85 -4.00 7.25
C LYS A 2 -11.50 -4.55 7.74
N ALA A 3 -11.50 -5.64 8.52
CA ALA A 3 -10.24 -6.30 8.87
C ALA A 3 -9.56 -6.80 7.58
N PRO A 4 -8.25 -6.55 7.38
CA PRO A 4 -7.56 -7.02 6.20
C PRO A 4 -7.55 -8.56 6.22
N GLU A 5 -7.98 -9.17 5.12
CA GLU A 5 -7.99 -10.62 4.97
C GLU A 5 -6.67 -11.08 4.36
N PHE A 6 -6.18 -12.25 4.78
CA PHE A 6 -4.97 -12.84 4.24
C PHE A 6 -5.22 -14.28 3.81
N GLU A 7 -5.05 -14.56 2.52
CA GLU A 7 -5.47 -15.82 1.92
C GLU A 7 -4.40 -16.92 1.92
N GLY A 8 -3.13 -16.58 2.18
CA GLY A 8 -2.02 -17.53 2.07
C GLY A 8 -1.01 -17.12 1.01
N PRO A 9 -0.27 -18.07 0.40
CA PRO A 9 1.04 -17.81 -0.19
C PRO A 9 0.95 -16.70 -1.24
N THR A 10 1.38 -15.55 -0.78
CA THR A 10 1.49 -14.30 -1.50
C THR A 10 2.89 -13.78 -1.22
N ASP A 11 3.36 -12.88 -2.08
CA ASP A 11 4.61 -12.14 -1.93
C ASP A 11 4.90 -11.78 -0.44
N PRO A 12 6.12 -12.03 0.08
CA PRO A 12 6.50 -11.68 1.47
C PRO A 12 6.17 -10.23 1.85
N ILE A 13 6.21 -9.31 0.89
CA ILE A 13 5.79 -7.91 1.11
C ILE A 13 4.30 -7.83 1.46
N ALA A 14 3.44 -8.61 0.80
CA ALA A 14 2.01 -8.65 1.08
C ALA A 14 1.74 -9.25 2.48
N ALA A 15 2.49 -10.27 2.88
CA ALA A 15 2.42 -10.83 4.22
C ALA A 15 2.85 -9.82 5.30
N ASP A 16 3.91 -9.03 5.04
CA ASP A 16 4.40 -7.99 5.96
C ASP A 16 3.38 -6.87 6.11
N ASN A 17 2.85 -6.37 4.99
CA ASN A 17 1.81 -5.35 4.99
C ASN A 17 0.56 -5.82 5.73
N TRP A 18 0.11 -7.07 5.51
CA TRP A 18 -1.02 -7.62 6.24
C TRP A 18 -0.77 -7.66 7.75
N LEU A 19 0.41 -8.11 8.18
CA LEU A 19 0.76 -8.21 9.58
C LEU A 19 0.81 -6.83 10.26
N ILE A 20 1.33 -5.81 9.57
CA ILE A 20 1.32 -4.42 10.04
C ILE A 20 -0.12 -3.91 10.15
N ASP A 21 -0.92 -4.07 9.09
CA ASP A 21 -2.28 -3.52 9.03
C ASP A 21 -3.18 -4.15 10.10
N ILE A 22 -3.12 -5.48 10.26
CA ILE A 22 -3.90 -6.16 11.29
C ILE A 22 -3.44 -5.69 12.68
N GLN A 23 -2.13 -5.57 12.92
CA GLN A 23 -1.60 -5.14 14.21
C GLN A 23 -2.11 -3.75 14.62
N VAL A 24 -2.09 -2.79 13.68
CA VAL A 24 -2.59 -1.44 13.92
C VAL A 24 -4.06 -1.46 14.36
N ILE A 25 -4.90 -2.27 13.71
CA ILE A 25 -6.31 -2.40 14.07
C ILE A 25 -6.47 -3.02 15.45
N LEU A 26 -5.73 -4.09 15.75
CA LEU A 26 -5.81 -4.80 17.02
C LEU A 26 -5.37 -3.90 18.20
N ASP A 27 -4.30 -3.13 18.02
CA ASP A 27 -3.80 -2.18 19.02
C ASP A 27 -4.75 -1.00 19.22
N PHE A 28 -5.29 -0.46 18.13
CA PHE A 28 -6.32 0.59 18.20
C PHE A 28 -7.54 0.14 19.02
N MET A 29 -7.89 -1.14 18.93
CA MET A 29 -9.01 -1.75 19.65
C MET A 29 -8.66 -2.11 21.10
N ARG A 30 -7.37 -2.02 21.50
CA ARG A 30 -6.84 -2.34 22.83
C ARG A 30 -7.20 -3.76 23.29
N LEU A 31 -7.00 -4.73 22.41
CA LEU A 31 -7.26 -6.13 22.68
C LEU A 31 -6.15 -6.75 23.53
N THR A 32 -6.51 -7.74 24.36
CA THR A 32 -5.53 -8.57 25.07
C THR A 32 -4.76 -9.45 24.10
N GLU A 33 -3.61 -9.97 24.52
CA GLU A 33 -2.76 -10.83 23.69
C GLU A 33 -3.54 -12.01 23.08
N GLN A 34 -4.39 -12.68 23.86
CA GLN A 34 -5.21 -13.80 23.39
C GLN A 34 -6.33 -13.35 22.43
N GLU A 35 -6.96 -12.20 22.70
CA GLU A 35 -7.96 -11.62 21.80
C GLU A 35 -7.35 -11.23 20.44
N LYS A 36 -6.10 -10.78 20.42
CA LYS A 36 -5.35 -10.49 19.20
C LYS A 36 -5.16 -11.73 18.34
N VAL A 37 -4.69 -12.82 18.95
CA VAL A 37 -4.50 -14.12 18.27
C VAL A 37 -5.82 -14.62 17.68
N LEU A 38 -6.91 -14.57 18.45
CA LEU A 38 -8.24 -14.98 17.98
C LEU A 38 -8.70 -14.13 16.78
N CYS A 39 -8.60 -12.81 16.87
CA CYS A 39 -8.99 -11.92 15.78
C CYS A 39 -8.16 -12.15 14.51
N ALA A 40 -6.84 -12.25 14.62
CA ALA A 40 -5.97 -12.48 13.47
C ALA A 40 -6.21 -13.85 12.84
N SER A 41 -6.38 -14.91 13.65
CA SER A 41 -6.71 -16.25 13.14
C SER A 41 -8.01 -16.27 12.32
N PHE A 42 -8.98 -15.43 12.70
CA PHE A 42 -10.22 -15.30 11.94
C PHE A 42 -10.05 -14.56 10.62
N ALA A 43 -9.11 -13.61 10.56
CA ALA A 43 -8.76 -12.85 9.37
C ALA A 43 -7.96 -13.68 8.33
N LEU A 44 -7.37 -14.81 8.74
CA LEU A 44 -6.77 -15.78 7.81
C LEU A 44 -7.86 -16.49 6.99
N LYS A 45 -7.65 -16.61 5.69
CA LYS A 45 -8.56 -17.24 4.72
C LYS A 45 -7.78 -18.29 3.91
N LYS A 46 -8.52 -19.10 3.14
CA LYS A 46 -7.98 -20.11 2.21
C LYS A 46 -6.78 -20.86 2.80
N ASP A 47 -5.61 -20.81 2.15
CA ASP A 47 -4.42 -21.57 2.52
C ASP A 47 -3.82 -21.11 3.85
N ALA A 48 -3.87 -19.80 4.15
CA ALA A 48 -3.45 -19.31 5.46
C ALA A 48 -4.31 -19.88 6.61
N ARG A 49 -5.60 -20.07 6.37
CA ARG A 49 -6.49 -20.73 7.36
C ARG A 49 -6.14 -22.21 7.51
N HIS A 50 -5.82 -22.90 6.42
CA HIS A 50 -5.39 -24.30 6.49
C HIS A 50 -4.07 -24.43 7.28
N TRP A 51 -3.09 -23.57 6.99
CA TRP A 51 -1.85 -23.48 7.74
C TRP A 51 -2.12 -23.26 9.24
N TRP A 52 -2.96 -22.28 9.60
CA TRP A 52 -3.26 -22.00 11.01
C TRP A 52 -3.84 -23.21 11.75
N ARG A 53 -4.72 -24.00 11.09
CA ARG A 53 -5.22 -25.25 11.67
C ARG A 53 -4.11 -26.24 11.99
N THR A 54 -3.05 -26.32 11.18
CA THR A 54 -1.88 -27.16 11.48
C THR A 54 -1.12 -26.67 12.72
N VAL A 55 -1.08 -25.35 12.96
CA VAL A 55 -0.51 -24.76 14.18
C VAL A 55 -1.32 -25.18 15.41
N GLN A 56 -2.65 -25.08 15.31
CA GLN A 56 -3.58 -25.47 16.38
C GLN A 56 -3.50 -26.96 16.76
N MET A 57 -3.10 -27.82 15.84
CA MET A 57 -2.88 -29.25 16.13
C MET A 57 -1.57 -29.53 16.87
N ARG A 58 -0.55 -28.69 16.70
CA ARG A 58 0.79 -28.89 17.29
C ARG A 58 1.02 -28.12 18.60
N ARG A 59 0.24 -27.07 18.87
CA ARG A 59 0.42 -26.17 20.00
C ARG A 59 -0.92 -25.76 20.59
N ASP A 60 -0.93 -25.54 21.91
CA ASP A 60 -2.03 -24.90 22.58
C ASP A 60 -2.08 -23.41 22.21
N VAL A 61 -3.08 -23.03 21.40
CA VAL A 61 -3.28 -21.63 20.99
C VAL A 61 -4.11 -20.82 21.99
N THR A 62 -4.70 -21.46 23.00
CA THR A 62 -5.58 -20.77 23.97
C THR A 62 -4.79 -19.88 24.93
N THR A 63 -3.54 -20.27 25.20
CA THR A 63 -2.60 -19.55 26.06
C THR A 63 -1.57 -18.74 25.26
N MET A 64 -1.63 -18.80 23.93
CA MET A 64 -0.67 -18.18 23.03
C MET A 64 -0.73 -16.65 23.11
N SER A 65 0.45 -16.02 23.22
CA SER A 65 0.57 -14.56 23.14
C SER A 65 0.49 -14.07 21.69
N TRP A 66 0.30 -12.76 21.49
CA TRP A 66 0.36 -12.20 20.15
C TRP A 66 1.75 -12.41 19.51
N GLN A 67 2.80 -12.34 20.31
CA GLN A 67 4.19 -12.51 19.87
C GLN A 67 4.46 -13.94 19.39
N ASP A 68 3.86 -14.93 20.04
CA ASP A 68 3.94 -16.33 19.61
C ASP A 68 3.24 -16.52 18.25
N PHE A 69 2.05 -15.92 18.06
CA PHE A 69 1.37 -15.93 16.76
C PHE A 69 2.24 -15.29 15.67
N VAL A 70 2.82 -14.12 15.95
CA VAL A 70 3.72 -13.42 15.02
C VAL A 70 4.93 -14.29 14.69
N SER A 71 5.50 -15.01 15.67
CA SER A 71 6.61 -15.94 15.45
C SER A 71 6.23 -17.11 14.53
N GLU A 72 5.06 -17.71 14.74
CA GLU A 72 4.55 -18.78 13.88
C GLU A 72 4.30 -18.27 12.45
N PHE A 73 3.66 -17.10 12.33
CA PHE A 73 3.40 -16.45 11.05
C PHE A 73 4.72 -16.14 10.31
N ARG A 74 5.71 -15.62 11.05
CA ARG A 74 7.04 -15.33 10.49
C ARG A 74 7.77 -16.58 10.02
N THR A 75 7.71 -17.66 10.78
CA THR A 75 8.32 -18.93 10.39
C THR A 75 7.74 -19.47 9.08
N MET A 76 6.44 -19.28 8.86
CA MET A 76 5.77 -19.74 7.63
C MET A 76 6.06 -18.86 6.42
N TYR A 77 5.93 -17.54 6.57
CA TYR A 77 5.93 -16.61 5.43
C TYR A 77 7.25 -15.86 5.23
N PHE A 78 8.18 -15.96 6.18
CA PHE A 78 9.49 -15.29 6.17
C PHE A 78 10.58 -16.28 6.59
N ASN A 79 10.56 -17.48 6.01
CA ASN A 79 11.63 -18.45 6.22
C ASN A 79 12.94 -17.95 5.58
N ARG A 80 14.04 -18.65 5.89
CA ARG A 80 15.39 -18.25 5.47
C ARG A 80 15.51 -18.11 3.96
N GLU A 81 14.93 -19.03 3.20
CA GLU A 81 15.02 -19.10 1.75
C GLU A 81 14.24 -17.95 1.10
N ILE A 82 13.06 -17.63 1.64
CA ILE A 82 12.26 -16.49 1.22
C ILE A 82 13.01 -15.19 1.49
N LEU A 83 13.54 -14.99 2.70
CA LEU A 83 14.29 -13.79 3.05
C LEU A 83 15.58 -13.64 2.22
N ALA A 84 16.26 -14.74 1.91
CA ALA A 84 17.42 -14.73 1.02
C ALA A 84 17.04 -14.25 -0.38
N ALA A 85 15.91 -14.71 -0.94
CA ALA A 85 15.41 -14.22 -2.23
C ALA A 85 15.05 -12.72 -2.18
N GLN A 86 14.46 -12.24 -1.08
CA GLN A 86 14.20 -10.81 -0.89
C GLN A 86 15.49 -10.00 -0.77
N GLN A 87 16.54 -10.55 -0.16
CA GLN A 87 17.86 -9.94 -0.07
C GLN A 87 18.50 -9.80 -1.47
N ASP A 88 18.39 -10.82 -2.31
CA ASP A 88 18.86 -10.79 -3.69
C ASP A 88 18.09 -9.75 -4.52
N GLU A 89 16.76 -9.68 -4.37
CA GLU A 89 15.94 -8.65 -5.00
C GLU A 89 16.36 -7.25 -4.54
N PHE A 90 16.60 -7.08 -3.24
CA PHE A 90 16.98 -5.79 -2.69
C PHE A 90 18.35 -5.31 -3.16
N THR A 91 19.35 -6.19 -3.20
CA THR A 91 20.71 -5.85 -3.67
C THR A 91 20.77 -5.59 -5.17
N SER A 92 19.89 -6.24 -5.94
CA SER A 92 19.74 -6.05 -7.39
C SER A 92 18.77 -4.92 -7.76
N LEU A 93 18.06 -4.32 -6.81
CA LEU A 93 17.08 -3.26 -7.04
C LEU A 93 17.68 -2.08 -7.82
N ARG A 94 17.05 -1.74 -8.94
CA ARG A 94 17.34 -0.54 -9.74
C ARG A 94 16.05 0.18 -10.04
N GLN A 95 16.11 1.51 -10.10
CA GLN A 95 14.98 2.34 -10.46
C GLN A 95 14.39 1.95 -11.83
N GLY A 96 15.24 1.69 -12.83
CA GLY A 96 14.78 1.26 -14.15
C GLY A 96 13.80 2.26 -14.79
N THR A 97 12.59 1.79 -15.10
CA THR A 97 11.50 2.61 -15.65
C THR A 97 10.57 3.19 -14.58
N MET A 98 10.73 2.81 -13.31
CA MET A 98 9.95 3.35 -12.21
C MET A 98 10.26 4.84 -12.01
N THR A 99 9.27 5.59 -11.57
CA THR A 99 9.50 6.91 -10.99
C THR A 99 10.38 6.80 -9.75
N VAL A 100 11.03 7.89 -9.35
CA VAL A 100 11.83 7.94 -8.11
C VAL A 100 10.97 7.49 -6.91
N MET A 101 9.72 7.93 -6.84
CA MET A 101 8.83 7.58 -5.73
C MET A 101 8.43 6.10 -5.71
N GLU A 102 8.14 5.50 -6.87
CA GLU A 102 7.85 4.07 -6.95
C GLU A 102 9.06 3.23 -6.55
N ALA A 103 10.26 3.62 -7.01
CA ALA A 103 11.50 2.95 -6.63
C ALA A 103 11.78 3.07 -5.12
N ILE A 104 11.58 4.26 -4.53
CA ILE A 104 11.70 4.47 -3.08
C ILE A 104 10.68 3.61 -2.32
N ASN A 105 9.42 3.56 -2.75
CA ASN A 105 8.41 2.75 -2.07
C ASN A 105 8.79 1.27 -2.08
N LYS A 106 9.28 0.75 -3.22
CA LYS A 106 9.77 -0.62 -3.33
C LYS A 106 11.01 -0.85 -2.45
N PHE A 107 11.94 0.11 -2.42
CA PHE A 107 13.10 0.08 -1.54
C PHE A 107 12.70 0.00 -0.07
N GLU A 108 11.75 0.81 0.39
CA GLU A 108 11.28 0.81 1.78
C GLU A 108 10.58 -0.50 2.16
N GLN A 109 9.86 -1.12 1.23
CA GLN A 109 9.27 -2.46 1.45
C GLN A 109 10.34 -3.52 1.65
N LEU A 110 11.35 -3.57 0.77
CA LEU A 110 12.45 -4.52 0.86
C LEU A 110 13.37 -4.26 2.07
N ALA A 111 13.59 -3.00 2.42
CA ALA A 111 14.38 -2.61 3.59
C ALA A 111 13.75 -3.08 4.92
N ARG A 112 12.41 -3.16 5.00
CA ARG A 112 11.73 -3.73 6.19
C ARG A 112 11.96 -5.22 6.34
N LEU A 113 12.04 -5.95 5.23
CA LEU A 113 12.29 -7.38 5.23
C LEU A 113 13.77 -7.72 5.47
N CYS A 114 14.67 -6.81 5.09
CA CYS A 114 16.12 -6.98 5.18
C CYS A 114 16.77 -5.87 6.02
N PRO A 115 16.41 -5.71 7.32
CA PRO A 115 16.94 -4.64 8.16
C PRO A 115 18.47 -4.71 8.30
N GLU A 116 19.04 -5.91 8.23
CA GLU A 116 20.48 -6.18 8.30
C GLU A 116 21.27 -5.47 7.20
N LEU A 117 20.64 -5.22 6.03
CA LEU A 117 21.26 -4.51 4.91
C LEU A 117 21.23 -2.99 5.09
N VAL A 118 20.43 -2.47 6.03
CA VAL A 118 20.22 -1.04 6.23
C VAL A 118 20.45 -0.67 7.71
N PRO A 119 21.68 -0.88 8.25
CA PRO A 119 21.99 -0.67 9.66
C PRO A 119 21.88 0.79 10.11
N GLY A 120 21.82 1.75 9.18
CA GLY A 120 21.71 3.16 9.53
C GLY A 120 21.45 4.07 8.33
N GLU A 121 21.26 5.36 8.62
CA GLU A 121 20.86 6.37 7.64
C GLU A 121 21.89 6.55 6.51
N THR A 122 23.19 6.56 6.84
CA THR A 122 24.26 6.69 5.85
C THR A 122 24.25 5.53 4.84
N GLU A 123 24.07 4.30 5.33
CA GLU A 123 24.02 3.13 4.47
C GLU A 123 22.73 3.11 3.63
N LYS A 124 21.61 3.56 4.22
CA LYS A 124 20.35 3.74 3.50
C LYS A 124 20.51 4.70 2.32
N VAL A 125 21.15 5.86 2.53
CA VAL A 125 21.44 6.82 1.47
C VAL A 125 22.35 6.21 0.41
N ARG A 126 23.41 5.50 0.81
CA ARG A 126 24.34 4.85 -0.12
C ARG A 126 23.63 3.85 -1.03
N LEU A 127 22.73 3.03 -0.47
CA LEU A 127 21.94 2.07 -1.23
C LEU A 127 20.91 2.75 -2.15
N MET A 128 20.25 3.81 -1.69
CA MET A 128 19.36 4.62 -2.54
C MET A 128 20.09 5.21 -3.74
N MET A 129 21.28 5.77 -3.53
CA MET A 129 22.13 6.30 -4.60
C MET A 129 22.54 5.21 -5.61
N LYS A 130 22.78 3.97 -5.15
CA LYS A 130 23.07 2.82 -6.02
C LYS A 130 21.85 2.36 -6.82
N MET A 131 20.66 2.47 -6.25
CA MET A 131 19.40 2.09 -6.89
C MET A 131 18.98 3.07 -7.98
N PHE A 132 19.13 4.39 -7.76
CA PHE A 132 18.68 5.41 -8.71
C PHE A 132 19.36 5.30 -10.07
N ARG A 133 18.67 5.76 -11.13
CA ARG A 133 19.29 5.85 -12.45
C ARG A 133 20.53 6.74 -12.40
N SER A 134 21.53 6.43 -13.23
CA SER A 134 22.81 7.14 -13.21
C SER A 134 22.70 8.64 -13.50
N ASP A 135 21.72 9.05 -14.33
CA ASP A 135 21.48 10.46 -14.64
C ASP A 135 20.94 11.22 -13.41
N ILE A 136 20.03 10.61 -12.66
CA ILE A 136 19.49 11.13 -11.40
C ILE A 136 20.58 11.12 -10.32
N ALA A 137 21.27 9.99 -10.11
CA ALA A 137 22.29 9.86 -9.08
C ALA A 137 23.42 10.90 -9.24
N LYS A 138 23.87 11.15 -10.47
CA LYS A 138 24.85 12.21 -10.78
C LYS A 138 24.34 13.59 -10.35
N GLN A 139 23.07 13.90 -10.65
CA GLN A 139 22.48 15.18 -10.30
C GLN A 139 22.24 15.32 -8.79
N VAL A 140 21.93 14.22 -8.09
CA VAL A 140 21.78 14.21 -6.63
C VAL A 140 23.13 14.46 -5.94
N SER A 141 24.20 13.90 -6.49
CA SER A 141 25.58 14.13 -6.04
C SER A 141 26.16 15.48 -6.45
N ALA A 142 25.54 16.19 -7.40
CA ALA A 142 26.00 17.50 -7.83
C ALA A 142 25.70 18.55 -6.74
N GLY A 143 26.75 19.19 -6.23
CA GLY A 143 26.70 20.19 -5.17
C GLY A 143 27.96 20.14 -4.29
N ASP A 144 28.00 20.98 -3.26
CA ASP A 144 29.17 21.11 -2.38
C ASP A 144 29.47 19.82 -1.58
N SER A 145 28.44 18.99 -1.36
CA SER A 145 28.59 17.69 -0.71
C SER A 145 27.49 16.67 -1.11
N PRO A 146 27.80 15.36 -1.09
CA PRO A 146 26.81 14.29 -1.22
C PRO A 146 25.75 14.34 -0.11
N PRO A 147 24.52 13.87 -0.36
CA PRO A 147 23.51 13.80 0.68
C PRO A 147 23.94 12.83 1.79
N THR A 148 23.75 13.24 3.04
CA THR A 148 24.01 12.42 4.24
C THR A 148 22.73 11.98 4.94
N ARG A 149 21.61 12.64 4.63
CA ARG A 149 20.27 12.35 5.16
C ARG A 149 19.37 11.79 4.09
N VAL A 150 18.47 10.87 4.48
CA VAL A 150 17.51 10.25 3.55
C VAL A 150 16.57 11.30 2.95
N SER A 151 16.09 12.25 3.77
CA SER A 151 15.19 13.31 3.30
C SER A 151 15.81 14.20 2.22
N ASP A 152 17.09 14.53 2.35
CA ASP A 152 17.85 15.31 1.36
C ASP A 152 18.06 14.50 0.08
N CYS A 153 18.49 13.24 0.20
CA CYS A 153 18.64 12.33 -0.95
C CYS A 153 17.34 12.22 -1.77
N ILE A 154 16.21 11.99 -1.11
CA ILE A 154 14.89 11.89 -1.74
C ILE A 154 14.49 13.20 -2.42
N SER A 155 14.63 14.33 -1.72
CA SER A 155 14.25 15.65 -2.25
C SER A 155 15.05 16.02 -3.49
N ARG A 156 16.37 15.75 -3.48
CA ARG A 156 17.25 15.95 -4.64
C ARG A 156 16.86 15.01 -5.79
N ALA A 157 16.56 13.75 -5.51
CA ALA A 157 16.23 12.76 -6.54
C ALA A 157 14.91 13.10 -7.26
N ILE A 158 13.87 13.47 -6.52
CA ILE A 158 12.58 13.91 -7.10
C ILE A 158 12.79 15.15 -7.97
N ARG A 159 13.55 16.14 -7.49
CA ARG A 159 13.87 17.35 -8.26
C ARG A 159 14.64 17.01 -9.54
N ALA A 160 15.64 16.14 -9.45
CA ALA A 160 16.44 15.69 -10.59
C ALA A 160 15.57 14.98 -11.62
N GLU A 161 14.70 14.06 -11.20
CA GLU A 161 13.78 13.34 -12.10
C GLU A 161 12.88 14.31 -12.86
N TYR A 162 12.29 15.29 -12.18
CA TYR A 162 11.43 16.30 -12.80
C TYR A 162 12.13 17.04 -13.93
N TRP A 163 13.31 17.63 -13.67
CA TRP A 163 14.03 18.42 -14.66
C TRP A 163 14.57 17.56 -15.80
N ILE A 164 15.13 16.38 -15.49
CA ILE A 164 15.65 15.46 -16.51
C ILE A 164 14.53 15.01 -17.46
N ASN A 165 13.35 14.67 -16.93
CA ASN A 165 12.23 14.22 -17.75
C ASN A 165 11.71 15.37 -18.62
N ARG A 166 11.58 16.58 -18.07
CA ARG A 166 11.22 17.78 -18.83
C ARG A 166 12.16 18.03 -20.00
N ASP A 167 13.48 18.01 -19.76
CA ASP A 167 14.47 18.19 -20.82
C ASP A 167 14.40 17.07 -21.88
N LYS A 168 14.13 15.83 -21.46
CA LYS A 168 13.93 14.70 -22.39
C LYS A 168 12.69 14.91 -23.26
N GLU A 169 11.59 15.38 -22.67
CA GLU A 169 10.35 15.69 -23.39
C GLU A 169 10.53 16.84 -24.38
N GLU A 170 11.15 17.94 -23.97
CA GLU A 170 11.43 19.09 -24.84
C GLU A 170 12.32 18.68 -26.03
N ARG A 171 13.38 17.89 -25.79
CA ARG A 171 14.22 17.33 -26.86
C ARG A 171 13.42 16.39 -27.77
N ALA A 172 12.59 15.52 -27.21
CA ALA A 172 11.78 14.58 -28.00
C ALA A 172 10.78 15.34 -28.90
N GLN A 173 10.14 16.39 -28.40
CA GLN A 173 9.25 17.26 -29.17
C GLN A 173 10.00 17.97 -30.31
N PHE A 174 11.19 18.52 -30.02
CA PHE A 174 12.03 19.14 -31.04
C PHE A 174 12.40 18.17 -32.17
N PHE A 175 12.85 16.94 -31.83
CA PHE A 175 13.16 15.93 -32.83
C PHE A 175 11.94 15.44 -33.61
N LYS A 176 10.77 15.35 -32.95
CA LYS A 176 9.50 15.01 -33.60
C LYS A 176 9.09 16.08 -34.62
N ALA A 177 9.10 17.36 -34.23
CA ALA A 177 8.77 18.47 -35.12
C ALA A 177 9.70 18.51 -36.35
N LYS A 178 11.01 18.32 -36.15
CA LYS A 178 11.99 18.28 -37.24
C LYS A 178 11.77 17.09 -38.21
N LYS A 179 11.26 15.97 -37.71
CA LYS A 179 10.92 14.80 -38.55
C LYS A 179 9.65 15.07 -39.37
N GLU A 180 8.65 15.72 -38.78
CA GLU A 180 7.40 16.12 -39.44
C GLU A 180 7.65 17.18 -40.52
N GLU A 181 8.49 18.18 -40.25
CA GLU A 181 8.93 19.19 -41.22
C GLU A 181 9.58 18.55 -42.46
N LYS A 182 10.50 17.60 -42.25
CA LYS A 182 11.14 16.84 -43.34
C LYS A 182 10.18 15.93 -44.10
N ALA A 183 9.13 15.43 -43.45
CA ALA A 183 8.10 14.62 -44.09
C ALA A 183 7.17 15.49 -44.95
N MET A 184 6.80 16.68 -44.47
CA MET A 184 5.96 17.64 -45.20
C MET A 184 6.70 18.28 -46.39
N GLY A 185 8.02 18.49 -46.28
CA GLY A 185 8.86 18.97 -47.39
C GLY A 185 9.07 17.98 -48.55
N LYS A 186 8.58 16.74 -48.46
CA LYS A 186 8.59 15.76 -49.57
C LYS A 186 7.30 15.75 -50.41
N GLN A 187 6.28 16.52 -50.06
CA GLN A 187 4.95 16.44 -50.68
C GLN A 187 4.55 17.63 -51.56
N THR A 188 5.46 18.52 -51.92
CA THR A 188 5.19 19.64 -52.84
C THR A 188 6.25 19.81 -53.94
N GLN A 189 6.10 19.00 -55.00
CA GLN A 189 6.21 19.53 -56.37
C GLN A 189 4.96 19.11 -57.15
N PRO A 190 4.07 20.06 -57.45
CA PRO A 190 3.41 20.09 -58.74
C PRO A 190 3.85 21.34 -59.50
N ARG A 191 4.16 21.11 -60.78
CA ARG A 191 4.45 22.11 -61.82
C ARG A 191 3.33 23.17 -61.86
N GLN A 192 3.72 24.43 -61.89
CA GLN A 192 2.81 25.59 -61.97
C GLN A 192 1.87 25.52 -63.18
N ASN A 193 0.63 25.97 -62.99
CA ASN A 193 -0.04 26.82 -63.97
C ASN A 193 -0.87 27.90 -63.27
N PHE A 194 -0.77 29.11 -63.82
CA PHE A 194 -1.42 30.33 -63.38
C PHE A 194 -2.93 30.27 -63.59
N GLU A 195 -3.71 30.87 -62.69
CA GLU A 195 -4.83 31.73 -63.08
C GLU A 195 -5.27 32.67 -61.96
N MET A 196 -5.37 33.96 -62.30
CA MET A 196 -5.93 35.02 -61.47
C MET A 196 -7.43 34.82 -61.30
N ASN A 197 -7.96 35.06 -60.10
CA ASN A 197 -9.20 35.84 -60.01
C ASN A 197 -9.32 36.59 -58.68
N GLN A 198 -9.73 37.85 -58.80
CA GLN A 198 -10.00 38.79 -57.72
C GLN A 198 -11.42 38.59 -57.18
N LYS A 199 -11.60 38.72 -55.86
CA LYS A 199 -12.57 39.62 -55.18
C LYS A 199 -12.90 39.14 -53.76
N GLY A 200 -12.90 40.10 -52.81
CA GLY A 200 -13.81 40.11 -51.66
C GLY A 200 -13.23 39.78 -50.27
N GLN A 201 -12.92 40.82 -49.50
CA GLN A 201 -12.70 40.86 -48.03
C GLN A 201 -14.00 40.57 -47.21
N PRO A 202 -14.01 40.55 -45.85
CA PRO A 202 -12.92 40.78 -44.86
C PRO A 202 -12.77 39.73 -43.74
N ARG A 203 -11.66 39.88 -42.99
CA ARG A 203 -11.32 39.23 -41.71
C ARG A 203 -12.16 39.79 -40.56
N ASN A 204 -12.64 38.91 -39.67
CA ASN A 204 -12.99 39.26 -38.30
C ASN A 204 -11.99 38.64 -37.32
N PHE A 205 -11.42 39.49 -36.47
CA PHE A 205 -10.68 39.13 -35.27
C PHE A 205 -11.66 38.59 -34.22
N ALA A 206 -11.39 37.40 -33.66
CA ALA A 206 -12.07 36.92 -32.47
C ALA A 206 -11.11 37.01 -31.28
N GLN A 207 -11.40 37.99 -30.43
CA GLN A 207 -10.77 38.27 -29.15
C GLN A 207 -11.27 37.26 -28.12
N GLY A 208 -10.38 36.73 -27.29
CA GLY A 208 -10.71 35.74 -26.28
C GLY A 208 -11.58 36.27 -25.14
N SER A 209 -12.35 35.38 -24.53
CA SER A 209 -12.69 35.45 -23.11
C SER A 209 -12.85 34.03 -22.57
N LYS A 210 -11.99 33.66 -21.61
CA LYS A 210 -12.14 32.46 -20.78
C LYS A 210 -13.03 32.82 -19.61
N GLN A 211 -14.18 32.17 -19.48
CA GLN A 211 -15.03 32.28 -18.31
C GLN A 211 -14.69 31.18 -17.31
N PHE A 212 -14.42 31.60 -16.07
CA PHE A 212 -14.14 30.77 -14.91
C PHE A 212 -15.38 29.95 -14.50
N GLY A 213 -15.29 28.63 -14.59
CA GLY A 213 -16.20 27.71 -13.90
C GLY A 213 -15.76 27.50 -12.45
N ARG A 214 -16.50 28.10 -11.50
CA ARG A 214 -16.34 27.86 -10.07
C ARG A 214 -16.88 26.47 -9.71
N ASN A 215 -16.00 25.56 -9.31
CA ASN A 215 -16.36 24.29 -8.69
C ASN A 215 -17.00 24.51 -7.31
N LYS A 216 -18.23 24.03 -7.15
CA LYS A 216 -18.89 23.86 -5.84
C LYS A 216 -18.32 22.62 -5.15
N ARG A 217 -17.52 22.81 -4.11
CA ARG A 217 -17.21 21.79 -3.10
C ARG A 217 -17.16 22.46 -1.73
N LYS A 218 -18.32 22.54 -1.07
CA LYS A 218 -18.43 22.73 0.38
C LYS A 218 -19.63 21.97 0.88
N GLU A 219 -19.46 20.67 1.04
CA GLU A 219 -20.29 19.83 1.89
C GLU A 219 -19.52 18.53 2.16
N THR A 220 -19.67 18.00 3.37
CA THR A 220 -19.11 16.72 3.88
C THR A 220 -17.71 16.71 4.50
N LEU A 221 -17.51 17.50 5.55
CA LEU A 221 -16.59 17.13 6.66
C LEU A 221 -17.34 16.53 7.87
N LEU A 222 -18.58 16.98 8.15
CA LEU A 222 -19.39 16.43 9.24
C LEU A 222 -20.02 15.06 8.92
N ALA A 223 -20.20 14.71 7.64
CA ALA A 223 -20.69 13.39 7.24
C ALA A 223 -19.61 12.29 7.34
N ARG A 224 -18.32 12.65 7.26
CA ARG A 224 -17.19 11.71 7.38
C ARG A 224 -16.97 11.27 8.83
N VAL A 225 -17.04 12.21 9.77
CA VAL A 225 -16.90 11.90 11.21
C VAL A 225 -18.11 11.09 11.74
N SER A 226 -19.31 11.32 11.20
CA SER A 226 -20.51 10.56 11.59
C SER A 226 -20.51 9.11 11.10
N GLN A 227 -20.13 8.85 9.84
CA GLN A 227 -20.02 7.48 9.30
C GLN A 227 -18.93 6.63 9.99
N GLU A 228 -17.86 7.26 10.46
CA GLU A 228 -16.73 6.59 11.12
C GLU A 228 -17.11 6.01 12.50
N THR A 229 -18.02 6.68 13.23
CA THR A 229 -18.50 6.20 14.54
C THR A 229 -19.52 5.05 14.44
N THR A 230 -20.34 5.02 13.39
CA THR A 230 -21.31 3.92 13.13
C THR A 230 -20.60 2.64 12.69
N LEU A 231 -19.56 2.77 11.86
CA LEU A 231 -18.72 1.64 11.44
C LEU A 231 -17.92 1.06 12.61
N ARG A 232 -17.43 1.91 13.53
CA ARG A 232 -16.76 1.49 14.78
C ARG A 232 -17.65 0.62 15.65
N LYS A 233 -18.94 0.98 15.82
CA LYS A 233 -19.91 0.18 16.60
C LYS A 233 -20.27 -1.13 15.90
N ARG A 234 -20.46 -1.12 14.58
CA ARG A 234 -20.81 -2.31 13.79
C ARG A 234 -19.69 -3.34 13.72
N LEU A 235 -18.44 -2.88 13.58
CA LEU A 235 -17.25 -3.73 13.56
C LEU A 235 -16.93 -4.33 14.93
N LEU A 236 -17.10 -3.55 16.01
CA LEU A 236 -17.03 -4.06 17.38
C LEU A 236 -18.04 -5.18 17.62
N VAL A 237 -19.24 -5.09 17.06
CA VAL A 237 -20.28 -6.12 17.19
C VAL A 237 -19.93 -7.36 16.37
N GLU A 238 -19.48 -7.21 15.12
CA GLU A 238 -19.10 -8.35 14.27
C GLU A 238 -17.87 -9.09 14.79
N MET A 239 -16.79 -8.39 15.15
CA MET A 239 -15.57 -9.02 15.67
C MET A 239 -15.78 -9.60 17.08
N ARG A 240 -16.62 -8.99 17.93
CA ARG A 240 -17.00 -9.61 19.22
C ARG A 240 -17.87 -10.84 19.02
N ALA A 241 -18.81 -10.84 18.08
CA ALA A 241 -19.62 -12.02 17.79
C ALA A 241 -18.76 -13.22 17.31
N ILE A 242 -17.69 -12.94 16.57
CA ILE A 242 -16.74 -13.94 16.08
C ILE A 242 -15.85 -14.52 17.20
N VAL A 243 -15.28 -13.66 18.06
CA VAL A 243 -14.45 -14.09 19.20
C VAL A 243 -15.25 -14.93 20.18
N ILE A 244 -16.51 -14.56 20.42
CA ILE A 244 -17.40 -15.29 21.31
C ILE A 244 -17.81 -16.66 20.72
N ALA A 245 -18.07 -16.75 19.42
CA ALA A 245 -18.43 -18.03 18.77
C ALA A 245 -17.28 -19.06 18.75
N THR A 246 -16.03 -18.62 18.92
CA THR A 246 -14.85 -19.50 18.79
C THR A 246 -14.38 -20.07 20.15
N GLN A 247 -14.76 -19.45 21.27
CA GLN A 247 -14.43 -19.91 22.63
C GLN A 247 -15.46 -20.91 23.23
N CYS A 248 -16.52 -21.25 22.48
CA CYS A 248 -17.61 -22.12 22.93
C CYS A 248 -17.61 -23.53 22.29
N VAL A 249 -16.52 -24.00 21.68
CA VAL A 249 -16.43 -25.38 21.18
C VAL A 249 -15.62 -26.24 22.17
N PRO A 250 -16.25 -27.13 22.96
CA PRO A 250 -15.51 -28.09 23.79
C PRO A 250 -14.97 -29.23 22.92
N SER A 251 -13.76 -29.68 23.23
CA SER A 251 -13.20 -30.94 22.76
C SER A 251 -13.97 -32.11 23.38
N ALA A 252 -14.79 -32.83 22.58
CA ALA A 252 -14.89 -34.29 22.53
C ALA A 252 -16.26 -34.76 22.00
N GLY A 253 -16.21 -35.76 21.11
CA GLY A 253 -17.07 -36.95 21.15
C GLY A 253 -18.58 -36.80 21.00
N GLU A 254 -19.05 -37.18 19.82
CA GLU A 254 -20.34 -37.84 19.54
C GLU A 254 -21.68 -37.08 19.75
N ASN A 255 -22.55 -37.28 18.76
CA ASN A 255 -23.97 -36.92 18.66
C ASN A 255 -24.36 -35.43 18.50
N THR A 256 -24.45 -35.08 17.21
CA THR A 256 -25.25 -33.97 16.69
C THR A 256 -26.74 -34.18 16.97
N ARG A 257 -27.35 -33.43 17.92
CA ARG A 257 -28.71 -32.86 17.73
C ARG A 257 -29.25 -31.86 18.75
N GLU A 258 -28.59 -31.52 19.85
CA GLU A 258 -29.27 -30.75 20.93
C GLU A 258 -28.60 -29.44 21.40
N TYR A 259 -27.69 -28.85 20.62
CA TYR A 259 -26.97 -27.62 21.04
C TYR A 259 -27.54 -26.28 20.55
N ALA A 260 -28.64 -26.27 19.78
CA ALA A 260 -29.15 -25.04 19.17
C ALA A 260 -29.82 -24.04 20.14
N GLY A 261 -30.00 -24.38 21.42
CA GLY A 261 -30.79 -23.58 22.38
C GLY A 261 -30.00 -22.78 23.43
N TRP A 262 -28.77 -23.17 23.74
CA TRP A 262 -28.02 -22.64 24.90
C TRP A 262 -27.00 -21.56 24.55
N ASP A 263 -26.64 -21.44 23.27
CA ASP A 263 -25.61 -20.52 22.77
C ASP A 263 -26.01 -19.05 22.98
N GLN A 264 -27.30 -18.72 22.98
CA GLN A 264 -27.75 -17.33 22.98
C GLN A 264 -27.80 -16.69 24.38
N MET A 265 -27.96 -17.47 25.45
CA MET A 265 -28.04 -16.97 26.84
C MET A 265 -26.67 -16.66 27.45
N LEU A 266 -25.64 -17.46 27.15
CA LEU A 266 -24.26 -17.22 27.61
C LEU A 266 -23.63 -16.02 26.88
N VAL A 267 -23.85 -15.92 25.56
CA VAL A 267 -23.43 -14.79 24.73
C VAL A 267 -24.03 -13.48 25.25
N THR A 268 -25.31 -13.46 25.60
CA THR A 268 -25.96 -12.24 26.13
C THR A 268 -25.50 -11.86 27.53
N SER A 269 -25.17 -12.82 28.40
CA SER A 269 -24.71 -12.55 29.77
C SER A 269 -23.30 -11.96 29.81
N VAL A 270 -22.37 -12.49 29.01
CA VAL A 270 -20.98 -12.01 28.92
C VAL A 270 -20.90 -10.66 28.20
N VAL A 271 -21.67 -10.48 27.13
CA VAL A 271 -21.79 -9.19 26.41
C VAL A 271 -22.39 -8.11 27.33
N LYS A 272 -23.40 -8.44 28.14
CA LYS A 272 -23.93 -7.50 29.14
C LYS A 272 -22.89 -7.13 30.20
N LYS A 273 -22.13 -8.10 30.73
CA LYS A 273 -21.11 -7.84 31.77
C LYS A 273 -19.97 -6.94 31.26
N ALA A 274 -19.53 -7.13 30.02
CA ALA A 274 -18.49 -6.31 29.39
C ALA A 274 -18.96 -4.91 28.97
N ILE A 275 -20.25 -4.74 28.65
CA ILE A 275 -20.86 -3.41 28.42
C ILE A 275 -21.01 -2.66 29.74
N LEU A 276 -21.50 -3.32 30.79
CA LEU A 276 -21.70 -2.71 32.11
C LEU A 276 -20.40 -2.26 32.79
N GLN A 277 -19.30 -3.01 32.63
CA GLN A 277 -17.98 -2.61 33.16
C GLN A 277 -17.35 -1.41 32.45
N ARG A 278 -17.78 -1.06 31.23
CA ARG A 278 -17.24 0.08 30.46
C ARG A 278 -18.10 1.34 30.48
N THR A 279 -19.32 1.26 31.00
CA THR A 279 -20.18 2.44 31.26
C THR A 279 -20.04 2.99 32.68
N ALA A 280 -19.21 2.38 33.52
CA ALA A 280 -18.97 2.76 34.92
C ALA A 280 -17.65 3.55 35.15
N LEU A 281 -17.01 4.03 34.08
CA LEU A 281 -15.86 4.95 34.08
C LEU A 281 -16.16 6.09 33.11
#